data_AF-A0A970B2S6-F1
#
_entry.id   AF-A0A970B2S6-F1
#
_cell.length_a   1.000
_cell.length_b   1.000
_cell.length_c   1.000
_cell.angle_alpha   90.00
_cell.angle_beta   90.00
_cell.angle_gamma   90.00
#
_symmetry.space_group_name_H-M   'P 1'
#
loop_
_entity.id
_entity.type
_entity.pdbx_description
1 polymer ?
#
loop_
_entity_poly.entity_id
_entity_poly.type
_entity_poly.pdbx_seq_one_letter_code
_entity_poly.pdbx_strand_id
1 'polypeptide(L)'
;MSQAHALKRKIEAIDQSDEVKYDFYKTLGDKRQELPPLRIEALQVNVTRLCNQSCVHCHVDASPRRTEQMDLGTANRCLEILGEHKI
;
A
#
# COMPACT_ATOMS: atom_id res chain seq x y z
N MET A 1 -21.41 16.02 -14.48
CA MET A 1 -21.00 16.74 -13.25
C MET A 1 -19.82 16.00 -12.67
N SER A 2 -18.61 16.50 -12.96
CA SER A 2 -17.33 15.84 -12.72
C SER A 2 -17.00 15.82 -11.21
N GLN A 3 -16.84 14.63 -10.64
CA GLN A 3 -16.38 14.41 -9.26
C GLN A 3 -14.87 14.70 -9.08
N ALA A 4 -14.27 15.56 -9.92
CA ALA A 4 -12.89 16.02 -9.77
C ALA A 4 -12.69 17.06 -8.65
N HIS A 5 -13.66 17.23 -7.75
CA HIS A 5 -13.62 18.26 -6.70
C HIS A 5 -12.99 17.79 -5.37
N ALA A 6 -12.66 16.51 -5.20
CA ALA A 6 -12.23 15.98 -3.89
C ALA A 6 -10.71 15.99 -3.64
N LEU A 7 -9.85 16.26 -4.64
CA LEU A 7 -8.39 16.15 -4.49
C LEU A 7 -7.63 17.48 -4.55
N LYS A 8 -8.24 18.57 -4.05
CA LYS A 8 -7.49 19.76 -3.61
C LYS A 8 -7.18 19.67 -2.11
N ARG A 9 -6.64 18.53 -1.65
CA ARG A 9 -5.94 18.52 -0.36
C ARG A 9 -4.65 19.30 -0.57
N LYS A 10 -4.60 20.48 0.04
CA LYS A 10 -3.43 21.36 0.11
C LYS A 10 -2.15 20.54 0.25
N ILE A 11 -1.17 20.89 -0.57
CA ILE A 11 0.23 20.45 -0.51
C ILE A 11 0.83 21.00 0.79
N GLU A 12 0.43 20.43 1.92
CA GLU A 12 0.99 20.67 3.25
C GLU A 12 0.99 19.34 4.01
N ALA A 13 1.46 18.27 3.35
CA ALA A 13 1.92 17.09 4.04
C ALA A 13 3.38 17.36 4.44
N ILE A 14 3.56 18.10 5.53
CA ILE A 14 4.87 18.23 6.18
C ILE A 14 5.14 16.86 6.81
N ASP A 15 5.97 16.07 6.14
CA ASP A 15 6.53 14.83 6.66
C ASP A 15 7.47 15.19 7.82
N GLN A 16 6.92 15.16 9.03
CA GLN A 16 7.67 15.46 10.25
C GLN A 16 8.49 14.22 10.64
N SER A 17 9.70 14.10 10.10
CA SER A 17 10.81 13.47 10.81
C SER A 17 12.14 14.00 10.29
N ASP A 18 12.96 14.49 11.21
CA ASP A 18 14.41 14.76 11.18
C ASP A 18 15.04 15.09 9.80
N GLU A 19 15.40 16.37 9.60
CA GLU A 19 16.15 16.90 8.46
C GLU A 19 15.95 16.12 7.15
N VAL A 20 14.83 16.37 6.47
CA VAL A 20 14.42 15.67 5.25
C VAL A 20 15.51 15.78 4.17
N LYS A 21 16.41 14.81 4.14
CA LYS A 21 17.52 14.69 3.17
C LYS A 21 17.01 14.65 1.73
N TYR A 22 15.78 14.19 1.53
CA TYR A 22 15.13 14.08 0.23
C TYR A 22 13.66 14.48 0.32
N ASP A 23 13.28 15.54 -0.38
CA ASP A 23 11.87 15.94 -0.53
C ASP A 23 11.33 15.34 -1.84
N PHE A 24 10.45 14.35 -1.70
CA PHE A 24 9.81 13.65 -2.81
C PHE A 24 9.03 14.61 -3.72
N TYR A 25 8.19 15.47 -3.14
CA TYR A 25 7.31 16.36 -3.89
C TYR A 25 8.10 17.46 -4.59
N LYS A 26 9.12 18.03 -3.93
CA LYS A 26 10.05 18.95 -4.57
C LYS A 26 10.78 18.30 -5.74
N THR A 27 11.24 17.06 -5.58
CA THR A 27 11.92 16.31 -6.65
C THR A 27 11.01 16.14 -7.87
N LEU A 28 9.73 15.80 -7.66
CA LEU A 28 8.75 15.73 -8.76
C LEU A 28 8.53 17.08 -9.43
N GLY A 29 8.44 18.17 -8.65
CA GLY A 29 8.31 19.53 -9.16
C GLY A 29 9.50 19.98 -10.01
N ASP A 30 10.72 19.80 -9.49
CA ASP A 30 11.97 20.15 -10.18
C ASP A 30 12.14 19.35 -11.48
N LYS A 31 11.71 18.08 -11.49
CA LYS A 31 11.73 17.20 -12.67
C LYS A 31 10.53 17.39 -13.60
N ARG A 32 9.55 18.21 -13.22
CA ARG A 32 8.28 18.42 -13.94
C ARG A 32 7.59 17.09 -14.28
N GLN A 33 7.59 16.16 -13.32
CA GLN A 33 7.04 14.83 -13.50
C GLN A 33 5.80 14.66 -12.63
N GLU A 34 4.71 14.19 -13.24
CA GLU A 34 3.49 13.81 -12.54
C GLU A 34 3.44 12.28 -12.40
N LEU A 35 3.16 11.81 -11.20
CA LEU A 35 2.95 10.39 -10.89
C LEU A 35 1.54 10.19 -10.33
N PRO A 36 0.49 10.29 -11.17
CA PRO A 36 -0.86 10.04 -10.71
C PRO A 36 -1.03 8.56 -10.33
N PRO A 37 -1.91 8.24 -9.36
CA PRO A 37 -2.29 6.86 -9.14
C PRO A 37 -2.89 6.28 -10.41
N LEU A 38 -2.44 5.09 -10.79
CA LEU A 38 -2.99 4.34 -11.92
C LEU A 38 -4.17 3.48 -11.46
N ARG A 39 -4.82 2.78 -12.40
CA ARG A 39 -5.81 1.76 -12.06
C ARG A 39 -5.16 0.66 -11.21
N ILE A 40 -5.93 0.10 -10.29
CA ILE A 40 -5.55 -1.12 -9.59
C ILE A 40 -5.80 -2.29 -10.55
N GLU A 41 -4.86 -3.21 -10.67
CA GLU A 41 -4.96 -4.39 -11.56
C GLU A 41 -4.89 -5.71 -10.80
N ALA A 42 -4.37 -5.68 -9.57
CA ALA A 42 -4.17 -6.85 -8.75
C ALA A 42 -4.32 -6.51 -7.28
N LEU A 43 -4.90 -7.45 -6.53
CA LEU A 43 -4.92 -7.47 -5.08
C LEU A 43 -4.06 -8.63 -4.59
N GLN A 44 -2.94 -8.32 -3.95
CA GLN A 44 -2.10 -9.32 -3.27
C GLN A 44 -2.33 -9.23 -1.77
N VAL A 45 -2.59 -10.38 -1.14
CA VAL A 45 -2.80 -10.49 0.30
C VAL A 45 -1.87 -11.53 0.91
N ASN A 46 -1.30 -11.22 2.07
CA ASN A 46 -0.62 -12.22 2.90
C ASN A 46 -1.67 -12.90 3.77
N VAL A 47 -1.93 -14.18 3.51
CA VAL A 47 -2.88 -14.97 4.33
C VAL A 47 -2.30 -15.36 5.68
N THR A 48 -0.97 -15.39 5.81
CA THR A 48 -0.30 -15.70 7.07
C THR A 48 1.12 -15.15 7.08
N ARG A 49 1.69 -15.03 8.29
CA ARG A 49 3.13 -14.89 8.51
C ARG A 49 3.76 -16.17 9.09
N LEU A 50 2.97 -17.22 9.34
CA LEU A 50 3.48 -18.54 9.70
C LEU A 50 4.15 -19.17 8.48
N CYS A 51 5.44 -19.45 8.60
CA CYS A 51 6.24 -20.12 7.57
C CYS A 51 7.12 -21.16 8.24
N ASN A 52 7.47 -22.25 7.57
CA ASN A 52 8.35 -23.28 8.14
C ASN A 52 9.85 -22.89 8.12
N GLN A 53 10.19 -21.68 7.66
CA GLN A 53 11.55 -21.18 7.54
C GLN A 53 11.67 -19.74 8.06
N SER A 54 12.88 -19.32 8.43
CA SER A 54 13.20 -17.95 8.83
C SER A 54 14.34 -17.43 7.97
N CYS A 55 14.01 -16.87 6.81
CA CYS A 55 15.01 -16.43 5.83
C CYS A 55 15.51 -15.02 6.14
N VAL A 56 16.83 -14.80 5.99
CA VAL A 56 17.47 -13.48 6.22
C VAL A 56 17.02 -12.37 5.25
N HIS A 57 16.37 -12.75 4.14
CA HIS A 57 15.87 -11.84 3.11
C HIS A 57 14.33 -11.79 3.08
N CYS A 58 13.65 -12.23 4.15
CA CYS A 58 12.19 -12.21 4.21
C CYS A 58 11.66 -10.81 4.50
N HIS A 59 11.26 -10.07 3.47
CA HIS A 59 10.62 -8.76 3.64
C HIS A 59 9.26 -8.86 4.37
N VAL A 60 8.58 -10.00 4.25
CA VAL A 60 7.33 -10.28 4.97
C VAL A 60 7.61 -10.60 6.44
N ASP A 61 8.86 -10.88 6.84
CA ASP A 61 9.24 -11.30 8.19
C ASP A 61 8.31 -12.43 8.71
N ALA A 62 8.16 -13.45 7.87
CA ALA A 62 7.46 -14.70 8.16
C ALA A 62 8.42 -15.69 8.84
N SER A 63 7.92 -16.48 9.78
CA SER A 63 8.74 -17.47 10.50
C SER A 63 7.92 -18.56 11.18
N PRO A 64 8.55 -19.65 11.68
CA PRO A 64 7.83 -20.71 12.40
C PRO A 64 7.25 -20.25 13.74
N ARG A 65 7.68 -19.08 14.24
CA ARG A 65 7.22 -18.50 15.52
C ARG A 65 6.03 -17.57 15.35
N ARG A 66 5.66 -17.24 14.11
CA ARG A 66 4.51 -16.37 13.81
C ARG A 66 3.20 -17.12 13.98
N THR A 67 2.18 -16.41 14.42
CA THR A 67 0.84 -16.97 14.66
C THR A 67 -0.23 -16.21 13.90
N GLU A 68 0.13 -15.11 13.24
CA GLU A 68 -0.78 -14.29 12.46
C GLU A 68 -1.28 -15.09 11.25
N GLN A 69 -2.58 -15.38 11.27
CA GLN A 69 -3.29 -16.03 10.18
C GLN A 69 -4.58 -15.28 9.90
N MET A 70 -4.89 -15.14 8.63
CA MET A 70 -6.16 -14.62 8.16
C MET A 70 -7.24 -15.67 8.41
N ASP A 71 -8.35 -15.26 9.04
CA ASP A 71 -9.52 -16.11 9.16
C ASP A 71 -10.33 -16.15 7.85
N LEU A 72 -11.23 -17.12 7.75
CA LEU A 72 -12.04 -17.31 6.55
C LEU A 72 -13.00 -16.16 6.28
N GLY A 73 -13.51 -15.50 7.34
CA GLY A 73 -14.40 -14.34 7.19
C GLY A 73 -13.69 -13.16 6.50
N THR A 74 -12.45 -12.90 6.90
CA THR A 74 -11.57 -11.90 6.31
C THR A 74 -11.23 -12.27 4.87
N ALA A 75 -10.88 -13.54 4.60
CA ALA A 75 -10.60 -14.00 3.25
C ALA A 75 -11.81 -13.83 2.31
N ASN A 76 -13.01 -14.19 2.78
CA ASN A 76 -14.25 -13.98 2.02
C ASN A 76 -14.50 -12.50 1.75
N ARG A 77 -14.25 -11.64 2.74
CA ARG A 77 -14.40 -10.19 2.56
C ARG A 77 -13.45 -9.64 1.49
N CYS A 78 -12.22 -10.13 1.42
CA CYS A 78 -11.29 -9.76 0.33
C CYS A 78 -11.84 -10.16 -1.05
N LEU A 79 -12.45 -11.34 -1.16
CA LEU A 79 -13.05 -11.83 -2.40
C LEU A 79 -14.31 -11.05 -2.80
N GLU A 80 -15.16 -10.68 -1.84
CA GLU A 80 -16.31 -9.80 -2.07
C GLU A 80 -15.87 -8.48 -2.69
N ILE A 81 -14.88 -7.81 -2.08
CA ILE A 81 -14.33 -6.54 -2.57
C ILE A 81 -13.75 -6.72 -3.97
N LEU A 82 -13.00 -7.80 -4.21
CA LEU A 82 -12.46 -8.12 -5.53
C LEU A 82 -13.57 -8.34 -6.58
N GLY A 83 -14.71 -8.91 -6.20
CA GLY A 83 -15.86 -9.10 -7.08
C GLY A 83 -16.67 -7.81 -7.34
N GLU A 84 -16.77 -6.92 -6.35
CA GLU A 84 -17.46 -5.63 -6.45
C GLU A 84 -16.69 -4.62 -7.32
N HIS A 85 -15.36 -4.71 -7.33
CA HIS A 85 -14.50 -3.79 -8.05
C HIS A 85 -13.88 -4.48 -9.27
N LYS A 86 -14.20 -3.98 -10.47
CA LYS A 86 -13.50 -4.37 -11.71
C LYS A 86 -12.08 -3.80 -11.69
N ILE A 87 -11.14 -4.54 -11.12
CA ILE A 87 -9.70 -4.33 -11.27
C ILE A 87 -9.17 -5.02 -12.52
#